data_AF-A0A225UYN9-F1
#
_entry.id   AF-A0A225UYN9-F1
#
_cell.length_a   1.000
_cell.length_b   1.000
_cell.length_c   1.000
_cell.angle_alpha   90.00
_cell.angle_beta   90.00
_cell.angle_gamma   90.00
#
_symmetry.space_group_name_H-M   'P 1'
#
loop_
_entity.id
_entity.type
_entity.pdbx_description
1 polymer ?
#
loop_
_entity_poly.entity_id
_entity_poly.type
_entity_poly.pdbx_seq_one_letter_code
_entity_poly.pdbx_strand_id
1 'polypeptide(L)'
;MKFLPGTANAVTQSFGFPDYAPNLAKDEEFQALRERWDPVTFKELMDTRPWDFMFEDRSKFLILHVREKLSVIYHESLDAIVAFMSVHCLAIWLFGHWVFIDCETEDPYSVELHRERKAECDKAKKEFKKRLDDRVDAGLEETILDEPGSWTIPVK
;
A
#
# COMPACT_ATOMS: atom_id res chain seq x y z
N MET A 1 25.41 -6.62 4.60
CA MET A 1 24.66 -7.44 3.62
C MET A 1 24.15 -6.51 2.53
N LYS A 2 24.47 -6.76 1.26
CA LYS A 2 23.85 -6.05 0.11
C LYS A 2 22.76 -6.96 -0.43
N PHE A 3 21.51 -6.52 -0.34
CA PHE A 3 20.36 -7.19 -0.93
C PHE A 3 20.48 -7.10 -2.46
N LEU A 4 20.47 -8.25 -3.15
CA LEU A 4 20.38 -8.28 -4.60
C LEU A 4 18.92 -8.56 -4.97
N PRO A 5 18.21 -7.64 -5.66
CA PRO A 5 16.86 -7.92 -6.14
C PRO A 5 16.87 -9.09 -7.12
N GLY A 6 15.91 -9.99 -6.98
CA GLY A 6 15.60 -10.99 -8.01
C GLY A 6 14.93 -10.28 -9.20
N THR A 7 15.60 -10.24 -10.35
CA THR A 7 15.14 -9.50 -11.55
C THR A 7 14.21 -10.30 -12.46
N ALA A 8 13.85 -11.54 -12.10
CA ALA A 8 13.13 -12.45 -12.99
C ALA A 8 11.70 -11.99 -13.38
N ASN A 9 11.08 -11.09 -12.62
CA ASN A 9 9.73 -10.56 -12.88
C ASN A 9 9.65 -9.02 -12.99
N ALA A 10 10.79 -8.33 -13.14
CA ALA A 10 10.86 -6.87 -13.00
C ALA A 10 10.28 -6.05 -14.17
N VAL A 11 9.67 -6.68 -15.18
CA VAL A 11 9.31 -6.01 -16.45
C VAL A 11 7.98 -5.24 -16.37
N THR A 12 7.17 -5.42 -15.32
CA THR A 12 5.90 -4.70 -15.11
C THR A 12 5.83 -4.09 -13.71
N GLN A 13 6.88 -3.37 -13.31
CA GLN A 13 6.92 -2.73 -11.99
C GLN A 13 6.13 -1.41 -12.03
N SER A 14 5.15 -1.24 -11.13
CA SER A 14 4.54 0.07 -10.91
C SER A 14 5.59 1.04 -10.36
N PHE A 15 5.68 2.24 -10.94
CA PHE A 15 6.57 3.30 -10.44
C PHE A 15 6.27 3.54 -8.95
N GLY A 16 7.29 3.46 -8.09
CA GLY A 16 7.15 3.66 -6.64
C GLY A 16 7.00 2.40 -5.76
N PHE A 17 6.72 1.22 -6.33
CA PHE A 17 6.61 -0.04 -5.57
C PHE A 17 7.58 -1.10 -6.11
N PRO A 18 8.86 -1.11 -5.69
CA PRO A 18 9.77 -2.17 -6.07
C PRO A 18 9.44 -3.48 -5.34
N ASP A 19 9.45 -4.59 -6.08
CA ASP A 19 9.15 -5.94 -5.60
C ASP A 19 10.34 -6.54 -4.81
N TYR A 20 10.85 -5.79 -3.81
CA TYR A 20 11.94 -6.25 -2.94
C TYR A 20 11.44 -7.19 -1.85
N ALA A 21 11.04 -8.41 -2.25
CA ALA A 21 10.79 -9.46 -1.26
C ALA A 21 12.12 -9.94 -0.69
N PRO A 22 12.21 -10.15 0.64
CA PRO A 22 13.26 -11.01 1.16
C PRO A 22 13.26 -12.32 0.37
N ASN A 23 14.44 -12.82 -0.01
CA ASN A 23 14.52 -14.04 -0.77
C ASN A 23 14.20 -15.22 0.15
N LEU A 24 12.92 -15.58 0.21
CA LEU A 24 12.40 -16.68 1.04
C LEU A 24 12.91 -18.06 0.57
N ALA A 25 13.63 -18.16 -0.55
CA ALA A 25 14.22 -19.41 -1.03
C ALA A 25 15.50 -19.81 -0.29
N LYS A 26 16.04 -18.95 0.59
CA LYS A 26 17.20 -19.27 1.42
C LYS A 26 16.76 -19.42 2.88
N ASP A 27 16.98 -20.62 3.41
CA ASP A 27 16.57 -20.95 4.77
C ASP A 27 17.18 -20.01 5.82
N GLU A 28 18.45 -19.60 5.69
CA GLU A 28 19.08 -18.71 6.66
C GLU A 28 18.45 -17.30 6.66
N GLU A 29 18.09 -16.77 5.48
CA GLU A 29 17.44 -15.47 5.37
C GLU A 29 16.02 -15.52 5.93
N PHE A 30 15.33 -16.63 5.72
CA PHE A 30 13.99 -16.85 6.24
C PHE A 30 13.95 -17.02 7.76
N GLN A 31 14.88 -17.80 8.34
CA GLN A 31 15.00 -17.93 9.79
C GLN A 31 15.34 -16.59 10.47
N ALA A 32 16.23 -15.79 9.86
CA ALA A 32 16.55 -14.46 10.39
C ALA A 32 15.34 -13.49 10.41
N LEU A 33 14.34 -13.69 9.55
CA LEU A 33 13.08 -12.92 9.59
C LEU A 33 12.17 -13.39 10.71
N ARG A 34 12.09 -14.71 10.94
CA ARG A 34 11.33 -15.29 12.05
C ARG A 34 11.85 -14.83 13.40
N GLU A 35 13.16 -14.86 13.60
CA GLU A 35 13.80 -14.40 14.84
C GLU A 35 13.54 -12.91 15.12
N ARG A 36 13.24 -12.11 14.09
CA ARG A 36 12.91 -10.68 14.23
C ARG A 36 11.42 -10.43 14.43
N TRP A 37 10.56 -11.40 14.15
CA TRP A 37 9.13 -11.23 14.32
C TRP A 37 8.78 -11.21 15.81
N ASP A 38 8.38 -10.04 16.28
CA ASP A 38 7.87 -9.83 17.63
C ASP A 38 6.41 -9.35 17.54
N PRO A 39 5.43 -10.25 17.78
CA PRO A 39 4.02 -9.90 17.71
C PRO A 39 3.61 -8.87 18.77
N VAL A 40 4.29 -8.80 19.92
CA VAL A 40 3.98 -7.84 20.99
C VAL A 40 4.37 -6.44 20.56
N THR A 41 5.63 -6.25 20.14
CA THR A 41 6.12 -4.97 19.64
C THR A 41 5.32 -4.52 18.41
N PHE A 42 4.96 -5.45 17.52
CA PHE A 42 4.14 -5.11 16.35
C PHE A 42 2.73 -4.67 16.74
N LYS A 43 2.11 -5.32 17.72
CA LYS A 43 0.80 -4.91 18.24
C LYS A 43 0.85 -3.50 18.83
N GLU A 44 1.85 -3.19 19.64
CA GLU A 44 2.05 -1.85 20.19
C GLU A 44 2.17 -0.78 19.09
N LEU A 45 2.90 -1.09 18.01
CA LEU A 45 2.95 -0.21 16.82
C LEU A 45 1.57 -0.02 16.20
N MET A 46 0.81 -1.09 15.99
CA MET A 46 -0.53 -1.02 15.40
C MET A 46 -1.49 -0.18 16.26
N ASP A 47 -1.38 -0.26 17.59
CA ASP A 47 -2.18 0.54 18.53
C ASP A 47 -1.88 2.05 18.43
N THR A 48 -0.70 2.45 17.94
CA THR A 48 -0.39 3.87 17.64
C THR A 48 -1.05 4.40 16.38
N ARG A 49 -1.65 3.52 15.56
CA ARG A 49 -2.36 3.86 14.31
C ARG A 49 -1.48 4.70 13.35
N PRO A 50 -0.29 4.22 12.97
CA PRO A 50 0.67 4.99 12.16
C PRO A 50 0.11 5.44 10.80
N TRP A 51 -0.91 4.74 10.29
CA TRP A 51 -1.60 5.10 9.06
C TRP A 51 -2.42 6.40 9.17
N ASP A 52 -2.93 6.75 10.35
CA ASP A 52 -3.67 8.01 10.55
C ASP A 52 -2.70 9.19 10.43
N PHE A 53 -1.54 9.10 11.11
CA PHE A 53 -0.47 10.08 10.99
C PHE A 53 0.03 10.20 9.54
N MET A 54 0.26 9.06 8.87
CA MET A 54 0.64 9.03 7.46
C MET A 54 -0.41 9.79 6.60
N PHE A 55 -1.71 9.60 6.86
CA PHE A 55 -2.78 10.26 6.10
C PHE A 55 -2.89 11.74 6.39
N GLU A 56 -2.74 12.15 7.65
CA GLU A 56 -2.76 13.54 8.06
C GLU A 56 -1.59 14.34 7.49
N ASP A 57 -0.39 13.74 7.44
CA ASP A 57 0.85 14.37 7.00
C ASP A 57 1.15 14.21 5.50
N ARG A 58 0.23 13.60 4.73
CA ARG A 58 0.38 13.46 3.28
C ARG A 58 0.51 14.82 2.57
N SER A 59 1.10 14.82 1.37
CA SER A 59 1.09 16.00 0.50
C SER A 59 -0.34 16.42 0.16
N LYS A 60 -0.67 17.69 0.42
CA LYS A 60 -1.99 18.30 0.13
C LYS A 60 -1.93 19.26 -1.06
N PHE A 61 -0.83 19.26 -1.79
CA PHE A 61 -0.59 20.13 -2.94
C PHE A 61 -0.36 19.30 -4.20
N LEU A 62 -0.82 19.83 -5.34
CA LEU A 62 -0.53 19.29 -6.65
C LEU A 62 0.84 19.80 -7.10
N ILE A 63 1.70 18.90 -7.55
CA ILE A 63 3.05 19.20 -8.04
C ILE A 63 3.10 19.04 -9.57
N LEU A 64 2.34 18.09 -10.12
CA LEU A 64 2.33 17.80 -11.55
C LEU A 64 1.25 18.61 -12.29
N HIS A 65 0.15 18.94 -11.62
CA HIS A 65 -1.00 19.64 -12.18
C HIS A 65 -1.22 21.02 -11.54
N VAL A 66 -1.82 21.93 -12.32
CA VAL A 66 -2.26 23.25 -11.83
C VAL A 66 -3.75 23.18 -11.56
N ARG A 67 -4.15 23.36 -10.29
CA ARG A 67 -5.53 23.19 -9.82
C ARG A 67 -6.55 23.98 -10.65
N GLU A 68 -6.25 25.23 -10.99
CA GLU A 68 -7.17 26.13 -11.71
C GLU A 68 -7.39 25.73 -13.18
N LYS A 69 -6.53 24.85 -13.71
CA LYS A 69 -6.64 24.32 -15.08
C LYS A 69 -7.36 22.96 -15.13
N LEU A 70 -7.67 22.38 -13.98
CA LEU A 70 -8.37 21.11 -13.90
C LEU A 70 -9.86 21.31 -14.17
N SER A 71 -10.46 20.34 -14.84
CA SER A 71 -11.91 20.32 -15.04
C SER A 71 -12.63 19.79 -13.80
N VAL A 72 -13.96 19.93 -13.78
CA VAL A 72 -14.81 19.50 -12.65
C VAL A 72 -14.60 18.02 -12.32
N ILE A 73 -14.48 17.15 -13.33
CA ILE A 73 -14.26 15.72 -13.12
C ILE A 73 -12.93 15.42 -12.41
N TYR A 74 -11.88 16.21 -12.64
CA TYR A 74 -10.61 16.03 -11.93
C TYR A 74 -10.76 16.40 -10.45
N HIS A 75 -11.47 17.49 -10.14
CA HIS A 75 -11.73 17.86 -8.75
C HIS A 75 -12.55 16.80 -8.02
N GLU A 76 -13.64 16.33 -8.63
CA GLU A 76 -14.47 15.26 -8.06
C GLU A 76 -13.72 13.93 -7.91
N SER A 77 -12.77 13.66 -8.82
CA SER A 77 -11.92 12.47 -8.76
C SER A 77 -10.88 12.58 -7.64
N LEU A 78 -10.24 13.74 -7.48
CA LEU A 78 -9.31 14.00 -6.37
C LEU A 78 -10.02 13.86 -5.02
N ASP A 79 -11.22 14.43 -4.86
CA ASP A 79 -12.00 14.29 -3.64
C ASP A 79 -12.35 12.82 -3.36
N ALA A 80 -12.73 12.07 -4.40
CA ALA A 80 -13.04 10.65 -4.27
C ALA A 80 -11.80 9.80 -3.93
N ILE A 81 -10.63 10.12 -4.50
CA ILE A 81 -9.36 9.46 -4.20
C ILE A 81 -8.96 9.74 -2.75
N VAL A 82 -9.03 10.99 -2.30
CA VAL A 82 -8.72 11.37 -0.92
C VAL A 82 -9.68 10.71 0.07
N ALA A 83 -10.97 10.65 -0.24
CA ALA A 83 -11.96 9.94 0.58
C ALA A 83 -11.65 8.44 0.65
N PHE A 84 -11.28 7.83 -0.48
CA PHE A 84 -10.84 6.43 -0.52
C PHE A 84 -9.60 6.21 0.35
N MET A 85 -8.58 7.07 0.23
CA MET A 85 -7.37 7.00 1.04
C MET A 85 -7.65 7.13 2.54
N SER A 86 -8.58 7.99 2.93
CA SER A 86 -8.97 8.13 4.34
C SER A 86 -9.58 6.83 4.89
N VAL A 87 -10.45 6.19 4.11
CA VAL A 87 -11.11 4.93 4.50
C VAL A 87 -10.13 3.76 4.53
N HIS A 88 -9.20 3.72 3.57
CA HIS A 88 -8.28 2.60 3.35
C HIS A 88 -6.83 2.89 3.75
N CYS A 89 -6.60 3.90 4.60
CA CYS A 89 -5.25 4.32 5.02
C CYS A 89 -4.45 3.19 5.66
N LEU A 90 -5.10 2.34 6.47
CA LEU A 90 -4.50 1.12 7.02
C LEU A 90 -3.99 0.19 5.91
N ALA A 91 -4.84 -0.14 4.93
CA ALA A 91 -4.46 -1.02 3.83
C ALA A 91 -3.31 -0.42 3.01
N ILE A 92 -3.35 0.89 2.73
CA ILE A 92 -2.26 1.60 2.01
C ILE A 92 -0.96 1.54 2.82
N TRP A 93 -1.02 1.75 4.13
CA TRP A 93 0.14 1.60 5.00
C TRP A 93 0.70 0.19 4.95
N LEU A 94 -0.15 -0.84 5.04
CA LEU A 94 0.23 -2.25 4.92
C LEU A 94 0.81 -2.62 3.54
N PHE A 95 0.37 -1.96 2.46
CA PHE A 95 0.98 -2.14 1.14
C PHE A 95 2.37 -1.50 1.04
N GLY A 96 2.55 -0.32 1.64
CA GLY A 96 3.84 0.36 1.67
C GLY A 96 4.85 -0.30 2.60
N HIS A 97 4.39 -0.98 3.65
CA HIS A 97 5.23 -1.57 4.69
C HIS A 97 5.30 -3.09 4.54
N TRP A 98 6.47 -3.57 4.15
CA TRP A 98 6.75 -4.97 3.90
C TRP A 98 6.98 -5.73 5.21
N VAL A 99 5.89 -5.96 5.95
CA VAL A 99 5.93 -6.67 7.23
C VAL A 99 5.89 -8.18 7.02
N PHE A 100 6.94 -8.87 7.48
CA PHE A 100 6.94 -10.32 7.64
C PHE A 100 6.09 -10.69 8.87
N ILE A 101 5.18 -11.66 8.73
CA ILE A 101 4.36 -12.19 9.82
C ILE A 101 4.62 -13.69 9.88
N ASP A 102 5.19 -14.18 10.99
CA ASP A 102 5.44 -15.60 11.14
C ASP A 102 4.14 -16.33 11.51
N CYS A 103 3.61 -17.12 10.58
CA CYS A 103 2.39 -17.90 10.79
C CYS A 103 2.68 -19.36 11.18
N GLU A 104 3.95 -19.80 11.17
CA GLU A 104 4.31 -21.19 11.47
C GLU A 104 4.43 -21.48 12.97
N THR A 105 4.60 -20.45 13.79
CA THR A 105 4.64 -20.58 15.25
C THR A 105 3.28 -20.89 15.88
N GLU A 106 2.21 -20.92 15.06
CA GLU A 106 0.80 -21.08 15.46
C GLU A 106 0.34 -20.07 16.54
N ASP A 107 1.07 -18.95 16.70
CA ASP A 107 0.65 -17.85 17.55
C ASP A 107 -0.71 -17.29 17.06
N PRO A 108 -1.77 -17.31 17.89
CA PRO A 108 -3.11 -16.91 17.45
C PRO A 108 -3.17 -15.49 16.90
N TYR A 109 -2.40 -14.56 17.49
CA TYR A 109 -2.37 -13.17 17.04
C TYR A 109 -1.75 -13.03 15.65
N SER A 110 -0.61 -13.67 15.40
CA SER A 110 0.08 -13.63 14.11
C SER A 110 -0.77 -14.25 13.00
N VAL A 111 -1.45 -15.36 13.28
CA VAL A 111 -2.37 -16.02 12.33
C VAL A 111 -3.56 -15.11 11.99
N GLU A 112 -4.18 -14.49 13.00
CA GLU A 112 -5.29 -13.56 12.80
C GLU A 112 -4.85 -12.32 12.03
N LEU A 113 -3.73 -11.70 12.42
CA LEU A 113 -3.17 -10.52 11.77
C LEU A 113 -2.85 -10.78 10.29
N HIS A 114 -2.29 -11.95 9.96
CA HIS A 114 -2.05 -12.32 8.57
C HIS A 114 -3.34 -12.42 7.76
N ARG A 115 -4.39 -13.00 8.34
CA ARG A 115 -5.72 -13.10 7.71
C ARG A 115 -6.34 -11.72 7.49
N GLU A 116 -6.33 -10.87 8.53
CA GLU A 116 -6.89 -9.53 8.49
C GLU A 116 -6.16 -8.64 7.49
N ARG A 117 -4.82 -8.63 7.52
CA ARG A 117 -4.01 -7.93 6.53
C ARG A 117 -4.39 -8.33 5.11
N LYS A 118 -4.53 -9.64 4.84
CA LYS A 118 -4.94 -10.12 3.52
C LYS A 118 -6.33 -9.60 3.14
N ALA A 119 -7.30 -9.68 4.06
CA ALA A 119 -8.66 -9.23 3.81
C ALA A 119 -8.75 -7.73 3.53
N GLU A 120 -8.09 -6.90 4.34
CA GLU A 120 -8.04 -5.44 4.18
C GLU A 120 -7.38 -5.06 2.84
N CYS A 121 -6.23 -5.66 2.53
CA CYS A 121 -5.53 -5.43 1.28
C CYS A 121 -6.36 -5.86 0.05
N ASP A 122 -6.97 -7.04 0.07
CA ASP A 122 -7.77 -7.54 -1.06
C ASP A 122 -9.03 -6.68 -1.28
N LYS A 123 -9.67 -6.24 -0.19
CA LYS A 123 -10.82 -5.32 -0.24
C LYS A 123 -10.42 -3.98 -0.85
N ALA A 124 -9.35 -3.36 -0.35
CA ALA A 124 -8.87 -2.07 -0.84
C ALA A 124 -8.50 -2.13 -2.32
N LYS A 125 -7.81 -3.18 -2.78
CA LYS A 125 -7.51 -3.40 -4.21
C LYS A 125 -8.76 -3.46 -5.07
N LYS A 126 -9.75 -4.25 -4.67
CA LYS A 126 -10.99 -4.42 -5.43
C LYS A 126 -11.77 -3.11 -5.53
N GLU A 127 -11.88 -2.37 -4.43
CA GLU A 127 -12.58 -1.09 -4.39
C GLU A 127 -11.82 -0.01 -5.17
N PHE A 128 -10.49 0.04 -5.07
CA PHE A 128 -9.67 0.99 -5.81
C PHE A 128 -9.78 0.77 -7.32
N LYS A 129 -9.62 -0.48 -7.79
CA LYS A 129 -9.72 -0.82 -9.22
C LYS A 129 -11.05 -0.37 -9.81
N LYS A 130 -12.16 -0.74 -9.16
CA LYS A 130 -13.50 -0.35 -9.61
C LYS A 130 -13.66 1.17 -9.69
N ARG A 131 -13.21 1.90 -8.66
CA ARG A 131 -13.31 3.37 -8.65
C ARG A 131 -12.47 3.99 -9.75
N LEU A 132 -11.29 3.46 -10.00
CA LEU A 132 -10.42 3.95 -11.07
C LEU A 132 -11.07 3.72 -12.44
N ASP A 133 -11.54 2.49 -12.70
CA ASP A 133 -12.24 2.14 -13.95
C ASP A 133 -13.43 3.09 -14.20
N ASP A 134 -14.30 3.29 -13.19
CA ASP A 134 -15.45 4.19 -13.28
C ASP A 134 -15.06 5.66 -13.59
N ARG A 135 -13.88 6.11 -13.16
CA ARG A 135 -13.38 7.47 -13.40
C ARG A 135 -12.70 7.63 -14.74
N VAL A 136 -11.92 6.64 -15.17
CA VAL A 136 -11.32 6.59 -16.50
C VAL A 136 -12.41 6.56 -17.57
N ASP A 137 -13.46 5.75 -17.38
CA ASP A 137 -14.63 5.71 -18.27
C ASP A 137 -15.36 7.06 -18.35
N ALA A 138 -15.30 7.86 -17.28
CA ALA A 138 -15.86 9.21 -17.25
C ALA A 138 -14.93 10.28 -17.86
N GLY A 139 -13.70 9.92 -18.25
CA GLY A 139 -12.75 10.80 -18.93
C GLY A 139 -11.62 11.35 -18.04
N LEU A 140 -11.36 10.74 -16.89
CA LEU A 140 -10.19 11.06 -16.07
C LEU A 140 -8.91 10.55 -16.73
N GLU A 141 -7.91 11.40 -16.91
CA GLU A 141 -6.56 10.92 -17.26
C GLU A 141 -5.86 10.38 -16.02
N GLU A 142 -5.19 9.24 -16.17
CA GLU A 142 -4.52 8.55 -15.06
C GLU A 142 -3.32 9.34 -14.49
N THR A 143 -2.83 10.37 -15.20
CA THR A 143 -1.73 11.24 -14.75
C THR A 143 -1.98 11.88 -13.39
N ILE A 144 -3.25 12.08 -13.00
CA ILE A 144 -3.60 12.61 -11.67
C ILE A 144 -3.21 11.67 -10.52
N LEU A 145 -3.06 10.38 -10.81
CA LEU A 145 -2.66 9.35 -9.84
C LEU A 145 -1.17 9.40 -9.54
N ASP A 146 -0.39 10.04 -10.41
CA ASP A 146 1.05 10.23 -10.21
C ASP A 146 1.35 11.40 -9.27
N GLU A 147 0.33 12.15 -8.85
CA GLU A 147 0.50 13.21 -7.86
C GLU A 147 0.98 12.63 -6.52
N PRO A 148 1.98 13.24 -5.86
CA PRO A 148 2.51 12.72 -4.59
C PRO A 148 1.48 12.65 -3.45
N GLY A 149 0.39 13.43 -3.56
CA GLY A 149 -0.75 13.38 -2.64
C GLY A 149 -1.79 12.31 -2.94
N SER A 150 -1.71 11.67 -4.11
CA SER A 150 -2.61 10.59 -4.57
C SER A 150 -1.93 9.24 -4.33
N TRP A 151 -2.35 8.52 -3.28
CA TRP A 151 -1.79 7.20 -3.04
C TRP A 151 -2.50 6.15 -3.87
N THR A 152 -1.75 5.50 -4.76
CA THR A 152 -2.24 4.40 -5.57
C THR A 152 -1.97 3.07 -4.88
N ILE A 153 -2.92 2.14 -5.03
CA ILE A 153 -2.72 0.75 -4.61
C ILE A 153 -2.29 -0.05 -5.85
N PRO A 154 -1.26 -0.89 -5.76
CA PRO A 154 -0.89 -1.79 -6.85
C PRO A 154 -2.06 -2.71 -7.20
N VAL A 155 -2.70 -2.43 -8.32
CA VAL A 155 -3.73 -3.28 -8.94
C VAL A 155 -3.04 -4.07 -10.05
N LYS A 156 -2.93 -5.39 -9.83
CA LYS A 156 -2.55 -6.32 -10.90
C LYS A 156 -3.70 -6.48 -11.90
#